data_AF-A0A963GPK5-F1
#
_entry.id   AF-A0A963GPK5-F1
#
_cell.length_a   1.000
_cell.length_b   1.000
_cell.length_c   1.000
_cell.angle_alpha   90.00
_cell.angle_beta   90.00
_cell.angle_gamma   90.00
#
_symmetry.space_group_name_H-M   'P 1'
#
loop_
_entity.id
_entity.type
_entity.pdbx_description
1 polymer ?
#
loop_
_entity_poly.entity_id
_entity_poly.type
_entity_poly.pdbx_seq_one_letter_code
_entity_poly.pdbx_strand_id
1 'polypeptide(L)'
;TRVPATHHDRGNFDSSPSGGRAAPCGMTLNSRPVRSEKMKVKVPLLVLCAKCVLMFCSAPAVFANDADGDAGNSDQDLWMPPNTNTNKRMLHTFQVKSALEESGLLTNVTDVRLDGVTTSTTGNVVTVHNLRAVSDTTDFNDYLSVDLLFDIENLRFVVTDIDITENLGVYYRAEGLFAKDVPTEITMTTPSGRTLDADTSYNITATVDDEFTMILEAGHKIGYRTENPSDDYRLRLTNPDGKRVSNAYYAADSHWCSYITILQSGVYTFQFIPEHHDSVSVTFSFSNANPSTIKTIGSGDRIAASLNRDGEEYRKYRLELNAGDLVKLTGSADSNIDTWLIDQNSRNIASVGSGGQLEKSVSYPGTYYLFVVKDHSCTDESFSMDVTITSDPDTYLYPNLSMVPNQTATINQSFQLQLIADNAPTEYWTTGLPGNLSIDSDTGLISGTPNVSGTFPIRVGVTNEYGSDRQNFTLSIGPQDVHSATTLITHYYTSILRRGPEPDGLTYWQNLIAEKQAQGLDVKPVFRDMATFFFNSDEYLGRNTTDDEFITNLYLTFFQREPDQSGITFWLGQLANSVTRNEAMAGFLYAPEFTSFMENLGF
;
A
#
# COMPACT_ATOMS: atom_id res chain seq x y z
N THR A 1 -62.06 -9.65 -30.83
CA THR A 1 -63.42 -10.23 -30.97
C THR A 1 -63.45 -11.56 -30.22
N ARG A 2 -64.31 -11.66 -29.20
CA ARG A 2 -64.80 -12.86 -28.47
C ARG A 2 -63.82 -13.92 -27.91
N VAL A 3 -63.73 -13.87 -26.58
CA VAL A 3 -63.71 -14.92 -25.51
C VAL A 3 -64.86 -15.97 -25.70
N PRO A 4 -65.04 -17.15 -25.02
CA PRO A 4 -64.30 -17.89 -23.93
C PRO A 4 -64.20 -19.46 -24.04
N ALA A 5 -63.64 -20.07 -22.96
CA ALA A 5 -64.09 -21.31 -22.25
C ALA A 5 -63.71 -22.69 -22.83
N THR A 6 -63.42 -23.78 -22.11
CA THR A 6 -63.24 -24.19 -20.69
C THR A 6 -62.92 -25.70 -20.75
N HIS A 7 -62.02 -26.26 -19.92
CA HIS A 7 -62.26 -27.44 -19.04
C HIS A 7 -60.99 -28.14 -18.51
N HIS A 8 -61.14 -28.57 -17.25
CA HIS A 8 -60.36 -29.47 -16.39
C HIS A 8 -59.74 -30.73 -17.04
N ASP A 9 -58.56 -31.20 -16.58
CA ASP A 9 -58.47 -32.21 -15.51
C ASP A 9 -57.02 -32.50 -15.03
N ARG A 10 -56.91 -33.03 -13.81
CA ARG A 10 -55.67 -33.35 -13.05
C ARG A 10 -54.99 -34.64 -13.51
N GLY A 11 -53.66 -34.71 -13.42
CA GLY A 11 -52.88 -35.96 -13.48
C GLY A 11 -51.40 -35.72 -13.23
N ASN A 12 -50.82 -36.47 -12.29
CA ASN A 12 -49.55 -36.23 -11.63
C ASN A 12 -48.42 -37.13 -12.20
N PHE A 13 -47.17 -36.70 -12.03
CA PHE A 13 -45.87 -37.41 -12.11
C PHE A 13 -45.09 -37.57 -13.43
N ASP A 14 -43.92 -36.90 -13.40
CA ASP A 14 -42.58 -37.20 -13.93
C ASP A 14 -42.35 -37.60 -15.39
N SER A 15 -41.81 -36.64 -16.16
CA SER A 15 -40.59 -36.79 -16.97
C SER A 15 -40.28 -35.49 -17.73
N SER A 16 -39.12 -34.88 -17.49
CA SER A 16 -38.58 -33.81 -18.35
C SER A 16 -38.33 -34.36 -19.76
N PRO A 17 -38.66 -33.63 -20.85
CA PRO A 17 -37.63 -32.80 -21.47
C PRO A 17 -38.11 -31.54 -22.23
N SER A 18 -37.16 -30.62 -22.45
CA SER A 18 -37.02 -29.72 -23.61
C SER A 18 -37.93 -28.48 -23.80
N GLY A 19 -37.27 -27.33 -23.99
CA GLY A 19 -37.48 -26.52 -25.20
C GLY A 19 -38.09 -25.13 -25.03
N GLY A 20 -37.29 -24.09 -25.30
CA GLY A 20 -37.77 -22.72 -25.56
C GLY A 20 -36.79 -21.61 -25.15
N ARG A 21 -35.51 -21.67 -25.55
CA ARG A 21 -34.95 -20.84 -26.64
C ARG A 21 -35.39 -19.37 -26.62
N ALA A 22 -34.50 -18.54 -26.06
CA ALA A 22 -34.30 -17.16 -26.50
C ALA A 22 -33.89 -17.13 -27.98
N ALA A 23 -34.56 -16.28 -28.76
CA ALA A 23 -34.18 -15.98 -30.14
C ALA A 23 -33.08 -14.89 -30.15
N PRO A 24 -32.00 -15.06 -30.94
CA PRO A 24 -30.94 -14.08 -31.06
C PRO A 24 -31.23 -13.08 -32.21
N CYS A 25 -31.11 -11.77 -31.95
CA CYS A 25 -30.88 -10.80 -33.00
C CYS A 25 -29.37 -10.68 -33.25
N GLY A 26 -28.90 -11.37 -34.29
CA GLY A 26 -27.58 -11.12 -34.87
C GLY A 26 -27.67 -9.99 -35.90
N MET A 27 -26.75 -9.03 -35.83
CA MET A 27 -26.37 -8.22 -36.98
C MET A 27 -24.93 -8.57 -37.38
N THR A 28 -24.82 -9.12 -38.59
CA THR A 28 -23.62 -9.46 -39.33
C THR A 28 -22.96 -8.20 -39.88
N LEU A 29 -21.67 -7.98 -39.58
CA LEU A 29 -20.84 -6.98 -40.25
C LEU A 29 -20.23 -7.60 -41.51
N ASN A 30 -20.75 -7.19 -42.68
CA ASN A 30 -20.18 -7.49 -43.99
C ASN A 30 -19.00 -6.56 -44.29
N SER A 31 -17.87 -7.15 -44.63
CA SER A 31 -16.65 -6.50 -45.11
C SER A 31 -16.76 -6.14 -46.60
N ARG A 32 -16.47 -4.88 -46.95
CA ARG A 32 -15.94 -4.49 -48.28
C ARG A 32 -14.92 -3.37 -48.15
N PRO A 33 -13.82 -3.39 -48.92
CA PRO A 33 -12.71 -2.46 -48.75
C PRO A 33 -12.92 -1.19 -49.57
N VAL A 34 -12.65 -0.03 -48.98
CA VAL A 34 -12.43 1.23 -49.72
C VAL A 34 -11.07 1.79 -49.31
N ARG A 35 -10.25 2.09 -50.31
CA ARG A 35 -8.87 2.54 -50.19
C ARG A 35 -8.82 4.04 -49.90
N SER A 36 -8.02 4.40 -48.89
CA SER A 36 -7.30 5.66 -48.62
C SER A 36 -8.03 7.00 -48.68
N GLU A 37 -8.10 7.68 -47.54
CA GLU A 37 -7.47 9.00 -47.35
C GLU A 37 -7.27 9.30 -45.85
N LYS A 38 -6.22 10.06 -45.54
CA LYS A 38 -5.65 10.30 -44.20
C LYS A 38 -6.57 11.18 -43.33
N MET A 39 -6.77 10.81 -42.06
CA MET A 39 -6.56 11.65 -40.84
C MET A 39 -7.37 11.14 -39.63
N LYS A 40 -6.68 11.08 -38.48
CA LYS A 40 -7.13 11.24 -37.09
C LYS A 40 -8.56 10.78 -36.75
N VAL A 41 -8.68 9.73 -35.92
CA VAL A 41 -9.39 9.71 -34.61
C VAL A 41 -9.14 8.33 -33.97
N LYS A 42 -8.16 8.24 -33.06
CA LYS A 42 -8.07 7.17 -32.03
C LYS A 42 -8.67 7.75 -30.75
N VAL A 43 -10.00 7.73 -30.62
CA VAL A 43 -10.69 8.23 -29.40
C VAL A 43 -11.73 7.25 -28.81
N PRO A 44 -12.34 6.25 -29.49
CA PRO A 44 -13.42 5.52 -28.84
C PRO A 44 -12.98 4.33 -27.95
N LEU A 45 -11.70 3.94 -27.92
CA LEU A 45 -11.25 2.82 -27.06
C LEU A 45 -10.78 3.23 -25.65
N LEU A 46 -10.29 4.45 -25.46
CA LEU A 46 -9.86 4.93 -24.12
C LEU A 46 -11.02 5.45 -23.26
N VAL A 47 -12.09 5.95 -23.87
CA VAL A 47 -13.30 6.44 -23.16
C VAL A 47 -14.04 5.29 -22.46
N LEU A 48 -13.93 4.05 -22.96
CA LEU A 48 -14.47 2.87 -22.28
C LEU A 48 -13.69 2.54 -20.99
N CYS A 49 -12.39 2.83 -20.94
CA CYS A 49 -11.55 2.48 -19.79
C CYS A 49 -11.79 3.43 -18.60
N ALA A 50 -11.94 4.74 -18.85
CA ALA A 50 -12.30 5.71 -17.81
C ALA A 50 -13.76 5.52 -17.31
N LYS A 51 -14.70 5.16 -18.20
CA LYS A 51 -16.05 4.76 -17.79
C LYS A 51 -16.08 3.46 -16.99
N CYS A 52 -15.20 2.49 -17.28
CA CYS A 52 -15.07 1.29 -16.45
C CYS A 52 -14.48 1.59 -15.06
N VAL A 53 -13.52 2.51 -14.95
CA VAL A 53 -13.00 2.95 -13.64
C VAL A 53 -14.07 3.69 -12.82
N LEU A 54 -14.93 4.48 -13.47
CA LEU A 54 -16.04 5.20 -12.82
C LEU A 54 -17.28 4.32 -12.53
N MET A 55 -17.65 3.38 -13.41
CA MET A 55 -18.85 2.53 -13.23
C MET A 55 -18.73 1.53 -12.08
N PHE A 56 -17.52 1.08 -11.73
CA PHE A 56 -17.32 0.22 -10.55
C PHE A 56 -17.44 0.97 -9.22
N CYS A 57 -17.61 2.31 -9.26
CA CYS A 57 -17.84 3.16 -8.08
C CYS A 57 -19.28 3.67 -7.99
N SER A 58 -20.15 3.32 -8.94
CA SER A 58 -21.53 3.84 -9.03
C SER A 58 -22.55 2.71 -9.17
N ALA A 59 -22.93 2.08 -8.05
CA ALA A 59 -24.23 1.46 -7.91
C ALA A 59 -24.99 2.18 -6.79
N PRO A 60 -26.04 2.96 -7.09
CA PRO A 60 -26.84 3.62 -6.07
C PRO A 60 -27.76 2.59 -5.40
N ALA A 61 -27.63 2.41 -4.08
CA ALA A 61 -28.69 1.81 -3.28
C ALA A 61 -29.83 2.84 -3.17
N VAL A 62 -30.85 2.67 -4.01
CA VAL A 62 -32.14 3.33 -3.84
C VAL A 62 -32.88 2.58 -2.75
N PHE A 63 -32.97 3.15 -1.55
CA PHE A 63 -33.93 2.71 -0.54
C PHE A 63 -35.33 3.15 -0.99
N ALA A 64 -36.15 2.18 -1.40
CA ALA A 64 -37.59 2.25 -1.24
C ALA A 64 -37.93 1.30 -0.10
N ASN A 65 -38.63 1.82 0.90
CA ASN A 65 -39.24 1.04 1.98
C ASN A 65 -40.10 -0.07 1.37
N ASP A 66 -39.83 -1.32 1.76
CA ASP A 66 -40.88 -2.29 2.05
C ASP A 66 -40.41 -3.12 3.24
N ALA A 67 -41.27 -3.15 4.25
CA ALA A 67 -41.16 -4.02 5.40
C ALA A 67 -41.31 -5.46 4.95
N ASP A 68 -40.32 -6.31 5.23
CA ASP A 68 -40.51 -7.68 5.70
C ASP A 68 -39.14 -8.24 6.11
N GLY A 69 -39.10 -8.81 7.32
CA GLY A 69 -37.91 -9.47 7.82
C GLY A 69 -37.64 -10.76 7.05
N ASP A 70 -36.41 -10.93 6.59
CA ASP A 70 -35.74 -12.22 6.60
C ASP A 70 -34.23 -12.05 6.55
N ALA A 71 -33.53 -12.81 7.38
CA ALA A 71 -32.08 -12.86 7.44
C ALA A 71 -31.53 -13.44 6.13
N GLY A 72 -30.57 -12.75 5.51
CA GLY A 72 -29.99 -13.18 4.24
C GLY A 72 -28.64 -12.54 3.98
N ASN A 73 -27.60 -13.25 4.41
CA ASN A 73 -26.19 -13.09 4.06
C ASN A 73 -25.93 -12.45 2.69
N SER A 74 -25.20 -11.33 2.63
CA SER A 74 -24.59 -10.84 1.39
C SER A 74 -23.17 -10.31 1.59
N ASP A 75 -22.34 -11.11 2.26
CA ASP A 75 -20.97 -11.29 1.78
C ASP A 75 -21.04 -12.04 0.44
N GLN A 76 -21.11 -11.29 -0.65
CA GLN A 76 -20.74 -11.79 -1.97
C GLN A 76 -19.30 -11.38 -2.22
N ASP A 77 -18.40 -12.27 -1.80
CA ASP A 77 -17.09 -12.45 -2.43
C ASP A 77 -17.26 -12.43 -3.95
N LEU A 78 -16.84 -11.32 -4.58
CA LEU A 78 -16.51 -11.32 -6.00
C LEU A 78 -15.14 -11.99 -6.15
N TRP A 79 -15.18 -13.32 -6.18
CA TRP A 79 -14.09 -14.17 -6.66
C TRP A 79 -13.83 -13.80 -8.14
N MET A 80 -12.80 -12.99 -8.39
CA MET A 80 -12.17 -12.90 -9.71
C MET A 80 -10.90 -13.76 -9.70
N PRO A 81 -10.62 -14.51 -10.79
CA PRO A 81 -9.42 -15.33 -10.88
C PRO A 81 -8.15 -14.46 -10.79
N PRO A 82 -7.02 -15.03 -10.33
CA PRO A 82 -5.84 -14.27 -9.96
C PRO A 82 -5.35 -13.54 -11.20
N ASN A 83 -5.32 -12.20 -11.15
CA ASN A 83 -4.43 -11.29 -11.85
C ASN A 83 -4.84 -9.83 -11.56
N THR A 84 -4.03 -9.15 -10.73
CA THR A 84 -3.90 -7.68 -10.56
C THR A 84 -4.75 -6.93 -9.51
N ASN A 85 -4.76 -7.40 -8.26
CA ASN A 85 -5.01 -6.52 -7.10
C ASN A 85 -3.88 -5.47 -6.89
N THR A 86 -2.70 -5.73 -7.46
CA THR A 86 -1.52 -4.86 -7.40
C THR A 86 -1.66 -3.57 -8.22
N ASN A 87 -2.47 -3.57 -9.29
CA ASN A 87 -2.63 -2.39 -10.17
C ASN A 87 -3.74 -1.43 -9.72
N LYS A 88 -4.77 -1.90 -8.99
CA LYS A 88 -5.81 -1.01 -8.42
C LYS A 88 -5.30 -0.21 -7.22
N ARG A 89 -4.45 -0.80 -6.37
CA ARG A 89 -3.85 -0.09 -5.22
C ARG A 89 -2.73 0.88 -5.63
N MET A 90 -1.89 0.53 -6.60
CA MET A 90 -0.77 1.41 -7.02
C MET A 90 -1.22 2.64 -7.81
N LEU A 91 -2.32 2.57 -8.57
CA LEU A 91 -2.82 3.73 -9.31
C LEU A 91 -3.60 4.72 -8.41
N HIS A 92 -4.26 4.25 -7.34
CA HIS A 92 -5.05 5.09 -6.45
C HIS A 92 -4.20 5.81 -5.41
N THR A 93 -3.26 5.14 -4.73
CA THR A 93 -2.43 5.82 -3.71
C THR A 93 -1.42 6.80 -4.32
N PHE A 94 -0.79 6.43 -5.45
CA PHE A 94 0.22 7.29 -6.08
C PHE A 94 -0.42 8.56 -6.67
N GLN A 95 -1.57 8.45 -7.35
CA GLN A 95 -2.25 9.63 -7.88
C GLN A 95 -2.86 10.51 -6.80
N VAL A 96 -3.38 9.96 -5.70
CA VAL A 96 -3.92 10.77 -4.60
C VAL A 96 -2.80 11.50 -3.86
N LYS A 97 -1.67 10.84 -3.57
CA LYS A 97 -0.51 11.50 -2.96
C LYS A 97 0.02 12.62 -3.85
N SER A 98 0.27 12.35 -5.13
CA SER A 98 0.73 13.38 -6.07
C SER A 98 -0.29 14.52 -6.23
N ALA A 99 -1.59 14.22 -6.26
CA ALA A 99 -2.62 15.24 -6.33
C ALA A 99 -2.67 16.11 -5.05
N LEU A 100 -2.45 15.52 -3.87
CA LEU A 100 -2.34 16.25 -2.60
C LEU A 100 -1.10 17.15 -2.58
N GLU A 101 0.05 16.63 -2.99
CA GLU A 101 1.30 17.41 -3.11
C GLU A 101 1.17 18.58 -4.11
N GLU A 102 0.51 18.35 -5.25
CA GLU A 102 0.30 19.36 -6.29
C GLU A 102 -0.80 20.37 -5.96
N SER A 103 -1.71 20.05 -5.03
CA SER A 103 -2.85 20.91 -4.69
C SER A 103 -2.43 22.24 -4.05
N GLY A 104 -1.31 22.25 -3.32
CA GLY A 104 -0.90 23.36 -2.47
C GLY A 104 -1.78 23.58 -1.23
N LEU A 105 -2.80 22.73 -1.01
CA LEU A 105 -3.69 22.78 0.16
C LEU A 105 -3.06 22.10 1.39
N LEU A 106 -2.11 21.18 1.19
CA LEU A 106 -1.24 20.62 2.23
C LEU A 106 0.22 20.84 1.85
N THR A 107 1.08 21.18 2.81
CA THR A 107 2.52 21.40 2.59
C THR A 107 3.35 20.23 3.11
N ASN A 108 4.42 19.88 2.38
CA ASN A 108 5.34 18.78 2.73
C ASN A 108 4.65 17.44 3.05
N VAL A 109 3.72 17.01 2.19
CA VAL A 109 3.10 15.68 2.34
C VAL A 109 4.17 14.59 2.20
N THR A 110 4.44 13.86 3.29
CA THR A 110 5.47 12.81 3.32
C THR A 110 4.89 11.42 3.16
N ASP A 111 3.72 11.17 3.74
CA ASP A 111 3.04 9.88 3.69
C ASP A 111 1.52 10.04 3.60
N VAL A 112 0.85 9.11 2.92
CA VAL A 112 -0.60 9.08 2.72
C VAL A 112 -1.08 7.65 2.84
N ARG A 113 -2.04 7.41 3.73
CA ARG A 113 -2.68 6.11 3.95
C ARG A 113 -4.13 6.14 3.48
N LEU A 114 -4.51 5.09 2.77
CA LEU A 114 -5.88 4.86 2.31
C LEU A 114 -6.56 3.72 3.09
N ASP A 115 -6.13 3.49 4.33
CA ASP A 115 -6.62 2.42 5.18
C ASP A 115 -7.97 2.81 5.81
N GLY A 116 -9.01 2.01 5.57
CA GLY A 116 -10.37 2.32 6.07
C GLY A 116 -11.08 3.46 5.34
N VAL A 117 -10.58 3.85 4.16
CA VAL A 117 -11.16 4.89 3.32
C VAL A 117 -12.51 4.47 2.74
N THR A 118 -13.42 5.44 2.62
CA THR A 118 -14.67 5.29 1.86
C THR A 118 -14.79 6.41 0.85
N THR A 119 -15.64 6.25 -0.15
CA THR A 119 -15.83 7.25 -1.21
C THR A 119 -17.31 7.62 -1.34
N SER A 120 -17.58 8.89 -1.61
CA SER A 120 -18.88 9.36 -2.06
C SER A 120 -18.74 10.17 -3.35
N THR A 121 -19.84 10.38 -4.08
CA THR A 121 -19.81 11.11 -5.34
C THR A 121 -20.95 12.11 -5.40
N THR A 122 -20.63 13.35 -5.81
CA THR A 122 -21.61 14.40 -6.07
C THR A 122 -21.32 15.01 -7.44
N GLY A 123 -22.14 14.68 -8.44
CA GLY A 123 -21.90 15.08 -9.83
C GLY A 123 -20.60 14.47 -10.36
N ASN A 124 -19.61 15.30 -10.68
CA ASN A 124 -18.31 14.88 -11.21
C ASN A 124 -17.19 14.86 -10.15
N VAL A 125 -17.53 15.18 -8.89
CA VAL A 125 -16.57 15.19 -7.77
C VAL A 125 -16.67 13.85 -7.03
N VAL A 126 -15.52 13.24 -6.78
CA VAL A 126 -15.37 12.06 -5.92
C VAL A 126 -14.76 12.53 -4.61
N THR A 127 -15.48 12.40 -3.51
CA THR A 127 -14.95 12.68 -2.18
C THR A 127 -14.37 11.42 -1.58
N VAL A 128 -13.11 11.48 -1.16
CA VAL A 128 -12.40 10.40 -0.48
C VAL A 128 -12.38 10.72 1.01
N HIS A 129 -13.09 9.92 1.80
CA HIS A 129 -13.25 10.09 3.24
C HIS A 129 -12.32 9.16 4.02
N ASN A 130 -11.93 9.53 5.24
CA ASN A 130 -11.04 8.76 6.12
C ASN A 130 -9.63 8.59 5.56
N LEU A 131 -9.19 9.54 4.73
CA LEU A 131 -7.81 9.62 4.29
C LEU A 131 -6.95 10.10 5.46
N ARG A 132 -5.74 9.55 5.59
CA ARG A 132 -4.76 10.03 6.58
C ARG A 132 -3.50 10.45 5.86
N ALA A 133 -2.95 11.60 6.18
CA ALA A 133 -1.74 12.10 5.56
C ALA A 133 -0.83 12.75 6.61
N VAL A 134 0.48 12.55 6.46
CA VAL A 134 1.48 13.29 7.25
C VAL A 134 1.97 14.46 6.42
N SER A 135 1.80 15.66 6.96
CA SER A 135 2.21 16.94 6.36
C SER A 135 2.78 17.85 7.44
N ASP A 136 3.09 19.11 7.13
CA ASP A 136 3.49 20.07 8.19
C ASP A 136 2.34 20.36 9.18
N THR A 137 1.09 20.16 8.77
CA THR A 137 -0.11 20.51 9.54
C THR A 137 -1.01 19.32 9.88
N THR A 138 -0.66 18.11 9.42
CA THR A 138 -1.45 16.90 9.67
C THR A 138 -0.59 15.72 10.07
N ASP A 139 -1.13 14.84 10.90
CA ASP A 139 -0.55 13.55 11.25
C ASP A 139 -1.57 12.40 11.07
N PHE A 140 -1.18 11.18 11.47
CA PHE A 140 -2.04 10.02 11.32
C PHE A 140 -3.22 9.96 12.29
N ASN A 141 -3.35 10.89 13.24
CA ASN A 141 -4.55 11.04 14.07
C ASN A 141 -5.57 11.98 13.44
N ASP A 142 -5.22 12.68 12.36
CA ASP A 142 -6.14 13.56 11.66
C ASP A 142 -6.95 12.78 10.62
N TYR A 143 -8.20 13.22 10.43
CA TYR A 143 -9.12 12.67 9.46
C TYR A 143 -9.32 13.66 8.32
N LEU A 144 -9.03 13.23 7.10
CA LEU A 144 -9.18 14.06 5.90
C LEU A 144 -10.34 13.56 5.04
N SER A 145 -11.18 14.49 4.60
CA SER A 145 -12.09 14.30 3.46
C SER A 145 -11.60 15.14 2.28
N VAL A 146 -11.24 14.48 1.19
CA VAL A 146 -10.58 15.11 0.04
C VAL A 146 -11.49 15.03 -1.18
N ASP A 147 -11.85 16.16 -1.75
CA ASP A 147 -12.62 16.25 -2.98
C ASP A 147 -11.70 16.17 -4.19
N LEU A 148 -11.94 15.17 -5.04
CA LEU A 148 -11.18 14.91 -6.25
C LEU A 148 -12.03 15.12 -7.49
N LEU A 149 -11.53 15.92 -8.43
CA LEU A 149 -12.08 16.07 -9.77
C LEU A 149 -11.15 15.38 -10.78
N PHE A 150 -11.70 14.56 -11.68
CA PHE A 150 -10.90 13.98 -12.75
C PHE A 150 -10.76 14.96 -13.92
N ASP A 151 -9.55 15.46 -14.10
CA ASP A 151 -9.15 16.26 -15.25
C ASP A 151 -8.93 15.33 -16.45
N ILE A 152 -9.91 15.35 -17.36
CA ILE A 152 -9.90 14.48 -18.54
C ILE A 152 -8.87 14.90 -19.59
N GLU A 153 -8.47 16.17 -19.62
CA GLU A 153 -7.51 16.69 -20.60
C GLU A 153 -6.09 16.22 -20.25
N ASN A 154 -5.78 16.23 -18.96
CA ASN A 154 -4.46 15.82 -18.44
C ASN A 154 -4.44 14.39 -17.87
N LEU A 155 -5.58 13.70 -17.89
CA LEU A 155 -5.76 12.33 -17.38
C LEU A 155 -5.27 12.16 -15.93
N ARG A 156 -5.60 13.13 -15.06
CA ARG A 156 -5.17 13.14 -13.65
C ARG A 156 -6.30 13.56 -12.71
N PHE A 157 -6.19 13.18 -11.44
CA PHE A 157 -7.04 13.74 -10.40
C PHE A 157 -6.49 15.08 -9.92
N VAL A 158 -7.37 16.02 -9.67
CA VAL A 158 -7.07 17.34 -9.09
C VAL A 158 -7.85 17.45 -7.79
N VAL A 159 -7.16 17.79 -6.70
CA VAL A 159 -7.81 18.09 -5.43
C VAL A 159 -8.46 19.47 -5.53
N THR A 160 -9.75 19.55 -5.26
CA THR A 160 -10.50 20.81 -5.28
C THR A 160 -10.80 21.35 -3.89
N ASP A 161 -10.92 20.47 -2.89
CA ASP A 161 -11.16 20.85 -1.50
C ASP A 161 -10.60 19.78 -0.55
N ILE A 162 -10.22 20.19 0.66
CA ILE A 162 -9.79 19.31 1.74
C ILE A 162 -10.44 19.78 3.04
N ASP A 163 -11.22 18.91 3.66
CA ASP A 163 -11.74 19.08 5.01
C ASP A 163 -10.89 18.27 5.98
N ILE A 164 -10.39 18.91 7.03
CA ILE A 164 -9.45 18.32 8.00
C ILE A 164 -10.08 18.37 9.39
N THR A 165 -10.30 17.20 9.95
CA THR A 165 -10.66 17.04 11.37
C THR A 165 -9.43 16.64 12.15
N GLU A 166 -8.94 17.56 12.98
CA GLU A 166 -7.75 17.33 13.79
C GLU A 166 -7.99 16.36 14.96
N ASN A 167 -6.99 15.53 15.25
CA ASN A 167 -6.91 14.67 16.43
C ASN A 167 -8.16 13.80 16.62
N LEU A 168 -8.70 13.23 15.55
CA LEU A 168 -9.85 12.31 15.62
C LEU A 168 -9.42 10.90 16.07
N GLY A 169 -8.15 10.53 15.85
CA GLY A 169 -7.60 9.23 16.19
C GLY A 169 -8.18 8.11 15.31
N VAL A 170 -8.44 6.94 15.89
CA VAL A 170 -9.08 5.82 15.18
C VAL A 170 -10.59 6.07 15.05
N TYR A 171 -11.08 6.05 13.81
CA TYR A 171 -12.47 6.30 13.46
C TYR A 171 -12.95 5.30 12.42
N TYR A 172 -13.89 4.44 12.81
CA TYR A 172 -14.53 3.50 11.90
C TYR A 172 -15.83 4.10 11.35
N ARG A 173 -15.75 4.64 10.13
CA ARG A 173 -16.81 5.47 9.54
C ARG A 173 -18.13 4.73 9.28
N ALA A 174 -18.08 3.45 8.92
CA ALA A 174 -19.28 2.69 8.56
C ALA A 174 -20.34 2.71 9.68
N GLU A 175 -19.89 2.58 10.93
CA GLU A 175 -20.74 2.57 12.13
C GLU A 175 -20.58 3.83 13.00
N GLY A 176 -19.78 4.79 12.54
CA GLY A 176 -19.56 6.03 13.27
C GLY A 176 -18.83 5.88 14.61
N LEU A 177 -17.89 4.94 14.73
CA LEU A 177 -17.26 4.58 16.01
C LEU A 177 -15.91 5.28 16.19
N PHE A 178 -15.73 5.96 17.32
CA PHE A 178 -14.52 6.68 17.67
C PHE A 178 -13.79 6.01 18.83
N ALA A 179 -12.48 5.77 18.67
CA ALA A 179 -11.60 5.41 19.78
C ALA A 179 -11.28 6.61 20.69
N LYS A 180 -11.43 7.84 20.17
CA LYS A 180 -11.15 9.09 20.86
C LYS A 180 -12.05 9.28 22.08
N ASP A 181 -11.44 9.71 23.17
CA ASP A 181 -12.14 10.16 24.38
C ASP A 181 -12.63 11.59 24.22
N VAL A 182 -13.86 11.80 24.67
CA VAL A 182 -14.58 13.06 24.58
C VAL A 182 -15.35 13.28 25.88
N PRO A 183 -15.66 14.54 26.26
CA PRO A 183 -16.46 14.81 27.44
C PRO A 183 -17.77 14.01 27.46
N THR A 184 -18.08 13.38 28.59
CA THR A 184 -19.26 12.52 28.70
C THR A 184 -20.55 13.32 28.76
N GLU A 185 -20.50 14.49 29.41
CA GLU A 185 -21.63 15.38 29.58
C GLU A 185 -21.84 16.25 28.34
N ILE A 186 -23.02 16.12 27.74
CA ILE A 186 -23.51 17.01 26.68
C ILE A 186 -24.86 17.59 27.10
N THR A 187 -25.13 18.83 26.69
CA THR A 187 -26.39 19.52 27.00
C THR A 187 -26.93 20.20 25.76
N MET A 188 -28.25 20.38 25.72
CA MET A 188 -28.95 21.09 24.66
C MET A 188 -29.64 22.33 25.23
N THR A 189 -29.45 23.48 24.58
CA THR A 189 -30.10 24.73 24.97
C THR A 189 -31.30 24.97 24.07
N THR A 190 -32.47 25.16 24.67
CA THR A 190 -33.71 25.51 23.95
C THR A 190 -33.70 26.97 23.48
N PRO A 191 -34.59 27.36 22.54
CA PRO A 191 -34.76 28.75 22.13
C PRO A 191 -35.05 29.72 23.30
N SER A 192 -35.70 29.22 24.35
CA SER A 192 -36.01 29.99 25.57
C SER A 192 -34.81 30.18 26.51
N GLY A 193 -33.65 29.58 26.21
CA GLY A 193 -32.46 29.59 27.05
C GLY A 193 -32.46 28.52 28.16
N ARG A 194 -33.48 27.66 28.23
CA ARG A 194 -33.49 26.50 29.14
C ARG A 194 -32.49 25.45 28.67
N THR A 195 -31.68 24.92 29.59
CA THR A 195 -30.82 23.75 29.39
C THR A 195 -31.62 22.46 29.55
N LEU A 196 -31.40 21.52 28.64
CA LEU A 196 -31.84 20.14 28.67
C LEU A 196 -30.61 19.27 28.87
N ASP A 197 -30.68 18.35 29.83
CA ASP A 197 -29.60 17.44 30.17
C ASP A 197 -29.72 16.16 29.33
N ALA A 198 -28.58 15.55 29.02
CA ALA A 198 -28.55 14.23 28.39
C ALA A 198 -29.24 13.17 29.27
N ASP A 199 -29.61 12.05 28.65
CA ASP A 199 -30.24 10.88 29.27
C ASP A 199 -31.58 11.19 29.97
N THR A 200 -32.19 12.34 29.64
CA THR A 200 -33.48 12.78 30.17
C THR A 200 -34.49 12.95 29.04
N SER A 201 -35.72 12.47 29.23
CA SER A 201 -36.81 12.63 28.27
C SER A 201 -37.60 13.92 28.52
N TYR A 202 -37.83 14.68 27.45
CA TYR A 202 -38.55 15.95 27.49
C TYR A 202 -39.69 15.95 26.47
N ASN A 203 -40.83 16.52 26.82
CA ASN A 203 -41.86 16.86 25.85
C ASN A 203 -41.54 18.24 25.27
N ILE A 204 -41.17 18.27 23.99
CA ILE A 204 -40.80 19.48 23.26
C ILE A 204 -41.98 19.83 22.35
N THR A 205 -42.38 21.10 22.35
CA THR A 205 -43.25 21.69 21.33
C THR A 205 -42.43 22.73 20.58
N ALA A 206 -42.30 22.58 19.27
CA ALA A 206 -41.42 23.41 18.45
C ALA A 206 -42.09 23.83 17.13
N THR A 207 -41.75 25.02 16.68
CA THR A 207 -42.09 25.63 15.39
C THR A 207 -40.87 25.61 14.46
N VAL A 208 -41.06 25.98 13.19
CA VAL A 208 -39.96 26.02 12.20
C VAL A 208 -38.83 26.99 12.58
N ASP A 209 -39.14 28.03 13.37
CA ASP A 209 -38.17 29.06 13.78
C ASP A 209 -37.43 28.70 15.08
N ASP A 210 -37.84 27.62 15.76
CA ASP A 210 -37.24 27.20 17.02
C ASP A 210 -35.91 26.46 16.79
N GLU A 211 -34.82 27.11 17.18
CA GLU A 211 -33.46 26.59 17.13
C GLU A 211 -32.97 26.12 18.50
N PHE A 212 -32.63 24.84 18.59
CA PHE A 212 -31.99 24.25 19.75
C PHE A 212 -30.50 24.15 19.49
N THR A 213 -29.65 24.49 20.45
CA THR A 213 -28.19 24.51 20.23
C THR A 213 -27.45 23.56 21.16
N MET A 214 -26.43 22.88 20.63
CA MET A 214 -25.51 22.05 21.40
C MET A 214 -24.06 22.46 21.11
N ILE A 215 -23.22 22.51 22.14
CA ILE A 215 -21.78 22.65 21.97
C ILE A 215 -21.18 21.25 21.96
N LEU A 216 -20.52 20.88 20.86
CA LEU A 216 -20.03 19.52 20.64
C LEU A 216 -18.57 19.56 20.20
N GLU A 217 -17.86 18.47 20.48
CA GLU A 217 -16.48 18.25 20.07
C GLU A 217 -16.41 17.13 19.02
N ALA A 218 -15.45 17.23 18.10
CA ALA A 218 -15.15 16.16 17.16
C ALA A 218 -14.79 14.86 17.90
N GLY A 219 -15.55 13.79 17.62
CA GLY A 219 -15.52 12.51 18.32
C GLY A 219 -16.75 12.21 19.18
N HIS A 220 -17.63 13.19 19.41
CA HIS A 220 -18.95 12.91 19.97
C HIS A 220 -19.79 12.08 18.99
N LYS A 221 -20.60 11.17 19.55
CA LYS A 221 -21.71 10.51 18.85
C LYS A 221 -22.96 10.84 19.64
N ILE A 222 -23.93 11.51 19.05
CA ILE A 222 -25.21 11.80 19.73
C ILE A 222 -26.15 10.65 19.43
N GLY A 223 -26.54 9.90 20.44
CA GLY A 223 -27.70 9.02 20.37
C GLY A 223 -28.94 9.84 20.68
N TYR A 224 -30.03 9.64 19.94
CA TYR A 224 -31.30 10.31 20.25
C TYR A 224 -32.48 9.43 19.94
N ARG A 225 -33.59 9.79 20.58
CA ARG A 225 -34.86 9.09 20.45
C ARG A 225 -36.01 10.08 20.41
N THR A 226 -36.97 9.75 19.56
CA THR A 226 -38.16 10.56 19.33
C THR A 226 -39.38 9.67 19.45
N GLU A 227 -40.37 10.08 20.23
CA GLU A 227 -41.56 9.27 20.52
C GLU A 227 -42.84 10.10 20.46
N ASN A 228 -43.88 9.50 19.87
CA ASN A 228 -45.23 10.04 19.79
C ASN A 228 -45.30 11.49 19.26
N PRO A 229 -44.66 11.80 18.10
CA PRO A 229 -44.78 13.11 17.50
C PRO A 229 -46.23 13.39 17.10
N SER A 230 -46.72 14.60 17.36
CA SER A 230 -48.11 15.01 17.10
C SER A 230 -48.42 15.27 15.62
N ASP A 231 -47.40 15.40 14.79
CA ASP A 231 -47.45 15.61 13.34
C ASP A 231 -46.17 15.03 12.73
N ASP A 232 -46.20 14.81 11.42
CA ASP A 232 -44.99 14.55 10.65
C ASP A 232 -44.04 15.74 10.77
N TYR A 233 -42.75 15.46 10.91
CA TYR A 233 -41.75 16.51 11.04
C TYR A 233 -40.40 16.06 10.49
N ARG A 234 -39.52 17.04 10.28
CA ARG A 234 -38.10 16.79 10.02
C ARG A 234 -37.24 17.23 11.18
N LEU A 235 -36.34 16.36 11.60
CA LEU A 235 -35.23 16.74 12.45
C LEU A 235 -34.07 17.19 11.58
N ARG A 236 -33.82 18.49 11.56
CA ARG A 236 -32.68 19.08 10.85
C ARG A 236 -31.54 19.33 11.82
N LEU A 237 -30.34 18.93 11.41
CA LEU A 237 -29.10 19.31 12.07
C LEU A 237 -28.23 20.15 11.12
N THR A 238 -27.74 21.26 11.64
CA THR A 238 -26.82 22.17 10.96
C THR A 238 -25.51 22.24 11.75
N ASN A 239 -24.37 22.16 11.05
CA ASN A 239 -23.04 22.24 11.65
C ASN A 239 -22.63 23.70 11.95
N PRO A 240 -21.48 23.92 12.61
CA PRO A 240 -20.98 25.26 12.94
C PRO A 240 -20.76 26.19 11.73
N ASP A 241 -20.55 25.63 10.53
CA ASP A 241 -20.38 26.41 9.30
C ASP A 241 -21.71 26.77 8.62
N GLY A 242 -22.85 26.39 9.22
CA GLY A 242 -24.17 26.61 8.63
C GLY A 242 -24.55 25.59 7.55
N LYS A 243 -23.74 24.54 7.34
CA LYS A 243 -24.06 23.44 6.42
C LYS A 243 -25.00 22.45 7.09
N ARG A 244 -26.02 22.03 6.34
CA ARG A 244 -26.96 21.00 6.79
C ARG A 244 -26.30 19.63 6.74
N VAL A 245 -26.14 19.00 7.89
CA VAL A 245 -25.51 17.67 8.03
C VAL A 245 -26.53 16.53 8.12
N SER A 246 -27.74 16.81 8.62
CA SER A 246 -28.85 15.85 8.63
C SER A 246 -30.19 16.54 8.41
N ASN A 247 -31.15 15.82 7.85
CA ASN A 247 -32.51 16.29 7.58
C ASN A 247 -33.47 15.09 7.48
N ALA A 248 -33.56 14.33 8.56
CA ALA A 248 -34.34 13.10 8.66
C ALA A 248 -35.84 13.42 8.79
N TYR A 249 -36.69 12.60 8.17
CA TYR A 249 -38.15 12.71 8.26
C TYR A 249 -38.69 11.65 9.21
N TYR A 250 -39.66 12.05 10.04
CA TYR A 250 -40.34 11.19 11.00
C TYR A 250 -41.84 11.39 10.89
N ALA A 251 -42.57 10.27 10.83
CA ALA A 251 -44.03 10.28 10.77
C ALA A 251 -44.65 10.53 12.15
N ALA A 252 -45.86 11.06 12.18
CA ALA A 252 -46.70 11.16 13.38
C ALA A 252 -46.86 9.80 14.09
N ASP A 253 -47.06 9.83 15.41
CA ASP A 253 -47.28 8.64 16.26
C ASP A 253 -46.21 7.54 16.15
N SER A 254 -45.01 7.90 15.69
CA SER A 254 -43.89 6.97 15.53
C SER A 254 -42.92 6.99 16.72
N HIS A 255 -42.07 5.96 16.77
CA HIS A 255 -41.01 5.81 17.75
C HIS A 255 -39.72 5.44 17.02
N TRP A 256 -38.68 6.24 17.19
CA TRP A 256 -37.42 6.08 16.45
C TRP A 256 -36.23 6.38 17.33
N CYS A 257 -35.19 5.57 17.17
CA CYS A 257 -33.85 5.83 17.69
C CYS A 257 -32.90 5.96 16.52
N SER A 258 -31.96 6.88 16.67
CA SER A 258 -30.93 7.12 15.67
C SER A 258 -29.73 7.78 16.32
N TYR A 259 -28.71 8.05 15.52
CA TYR A 259 -27.50 8.68 15.99
C TYR A 259 -26.94 9.66 14.97
N ILE A 260 -26.07 10.54 15.44
CA ILE A 260 -25.33 11.49 14.63
C ILE A 260 -23.87 11.48 15.08
N THR A 261 -22.95 11.38 14.12
CA THR A 261 -21.51 11.48 14.36
C THR A 261 -21.03 12.92 14.22
N ILE A 262 -20.18 13.35 15.15
CA ILE A 262 -19.64 14.71 15.16
C ILE A 262 -18.19 14.67 14.71
N LEU A 263 -17.93 15.22 13.52
CA LEU A 263 -16.60 15.30 12.92
C LEU A 263 -15.98 16.71 13.03
N GLN A 264 -16.71 17.67 13.59
CA GLN A 264 -16.25 19.04 13.72
C GLN A 264 -16.67 19.57 15.10
N SER A 265 -15.75 20.23 15.80
CA SER A 265 -16.08 20.89 17.07
C SER A 265 -16.80 22.21 16.81
N GLY A 266 -17.80 22.54 17.63
CA GLY A 266 -18.46 23.84 17.60
C GLY A 266 -19.92 23.79 18.04
N VAL A 267 -20.65 24.85 17.67
CA VAL A 267 -22.08 24.98 17.98
C VAL A 267 -22.90 24.37 16.85
N TYR A 268 -23.70 23.38 17.19
CA TYR A 268 -24.64 22.73 16.28
C TYR A 268 -26.07 23.21 16.57
N THR A 269 -26.86 23.34 15.51
CA THR A 269 -28.27 23.74 15.60
C THR A 269 -29.19 22.60 15.18
N PHE A 270 -30.12 22.27 16.06
CA PHE A 270 -31.20 21.31 15.86
C PHE A 270 -32.52 22.05 15.67
N GLN A 271 -33.30 21.64 14.66
CA GLN A 271 -34.64 22.18 14.41
C GLN A 271 -35.64 21.04 14.19
N PHE A 272 -36.77 21.13 14.86
CA PHE A 272 -37.92 20.25 14.66
C PHE A 272 -38.89 20.97 13.72
N ILE A 273 -38.87 20.61 12.44
CA ILE A 273 -39.58 21.32 11.38
C ILE A 273 -40.88 20.57 11.09
N PRO A 274 -42.05 21.08 11.49
CA PRO A 274 -43.33 20.43 11.19
C PRO A 274 -43.60 20.44 9.68
N GLU A 275 -44.28 19.41 9.16
CA GLU A 275 -44.61 19.31 7.73
C GLU A 275 -46.01 19.86 7.39
N HIS A 276 -47.00 19.69 8.27
CA HIS A 276 -48.39 20.03 7.97
C HIS A 276 -48.97 21.13 8.86
N HIS A 277 -48.44 21.28 10.07
CA HIS A 277 -48.91 22.23 11.08
C HIS A 277 -47.87 23.31 11.41
N ASP A 278 -48.27 24.36 12.13
CA ASP A 278 -47.34 25.44 12.54
C ASP A 278 -46.35 25.00 13.64
N SER A 279 -46.66 23.89 14.31
CA SER A 279 -45.85 23.32 15.40
C SER A 279 -46.00 21.81 15.50
N VAL A 280 -44.96 21.14 15.98
CA VAL A 280 -44.97 19.72 16.34
C VAL A 280 -44.65 19.56 17.83
N SER A 281 -45.35 18.64 18.51
CA SER A 281 -44.99 18.19 19.86
C SER A 281 -44.40 16.78 19.80
N VAL A 282 -43.25 16.54 20.43
CA VAL A 282 -42.53 15.26 20.42
C VAL A 282 -41.90 14.98 21.77
N THR A 283 -41.92 13.72 22.21
CA THR A 283 -41.09 13.27 23.33
C THR A 283 -39.67 13.05 22.81
N PHE A 284 -38.70 13.79 23.30
CA PHE A 284 -37.32 13.74 22.85
C PHE A 284 -36.36 13.42 23.99
N SER A 285 -35.47 12.45 23.79
CA SER A 285 -34.29 12.20 24.63
C SER A 285 -33.04 12.10 23.78
N PHE A 286 -31.90 12.46 24.34
CA PHE A 286 -30.60 12.38 23.70
C PHE A 286 -29.51 12.00 24.70
N SER A 287 -28.44 11.38 24.23
CA SER A 287 -27.32 10.89 25.02
C SER A 287 -26.00 11.08 24.27
N ASN A 288 -24.89 11.07 25.00
CA ASN A 288 -23.59 10.85 24.37
C ASN A 288 -23.39 9.33 24.17
N ALA A 289 -23.53 8.87 22.94
CA ALA A 289 -23.35 7.47 22.54
C ALA A 289 -21.87 7.02 22.51
N ASN A 290 -20.92 7.94 22.72
CA ASN A 290 -19.51 7.65 23.01
C ASN A 290 -19.13 8.11 24.44
N PRO A 291 -19.75 7.60 25.51
CA PRO A 291 -19.59 8.17 26.85
C PRO A 291 -18.41 7.55 27.62
N SER A 292 -17.87 6.41 27.18
CA SER A 292 -16.81 5.74 27.94
C SER A 292 -15.43 6.27 27.56
N THR A 293 -14.59 6.53 28.55
CA THR A 293 -13.13 6.66 28.34
C THR A 293 -12.55 5.32 27.91
N ILE A 294 -11.59 5.32 26.98
CA ILE A 294 -11.00 4.09 26.48
C ILE A 294 -10.25 3.34 27.60
N LYS A 295 -10.51 2.03 27.71
CA LYS A 295 -9.84 1.17 28.67
C LYS A 295 -8.94 0.16 27.94
N THR A 296 -7.68 0.06 28.35
CA THR A 296 -6.80 -1.02 27.90
C THR A 296 -7.19 -2.34 28.56
N ILE A 297 -7.33 -3.39 27.77
CA ILE A 297 -7.69 -4.74 28.20
C ILE A 297 -6.73 -5.78 27.60
N GLY A 298 -6.63 -6.94 28.24
CA GLY A 298 -5.82 -8.07 27.79
C GLY A 298 -6.48 -9.42 28.07
N SER A 299 -5.71 -10.50 27.87
CA SER A 299 -6.17 -11.87 28.11
C SER A 299 -6.54 -12.06 29.59
N GLY A 300 -7.72 -12.61 29.86
CA GLY A 300 -8.26 -12.85 31.19
C GLY A 300 -9.10 -11.71 31.77
N ASP A 301 -9.17 -10.56 31.09
CA ASP A 301 -10.06 -9.47 31.52
C ASP A 301 -11.53 -9.78 31.26
N ARG A 302 -12.39 -9.26 32.12
CA ARG A 302 -13.85 -9.27 31.92
C ARG A 302 -14.33 -7.87 31.59
N ILE A 303 -15.04 -7.73 30.48
CA ILE A 303 -15.72 -6.51 30.06
C ILE A 303 -17.22 -6.66 30.27
N ALA A 304 -17.84 -5.65 30.88
CA ALA A 304 -19.27 -5.61 31.09
C ALA A 304 -19.77 -4.18 31.16
N ALA A 305 -20.94 -3.92 30.60
CA ALA A 305 -21.62 -2.64 30.69
C ALA A 305 -23.12 -2.78 30.40
N SER A 306 -23.87 -1.77 30.86
CA SER A 306 -25.20 -1.45 30.34
C SER A 306 -25.08 -0.32 29.32
N LEU A 307 -25.91 -0.39 28.29
CA LEU A 307 -26.04 0.55 27.18
C LEU A 307 -27.46 1.10 27.18
N ASN A 308 -27.59 2.42 27.10
CA ASN A 308 -28.82 3.19 27.08
C ASN A 308 -29.59 2.94 25.78
N ARG A 309 -30.92 2.89 25.88
CA ARG A 309 -31.90 2.90 24.79
C ARG A 309 -31.81 4.06 23.80
N ASP A 310 -31.23 5.21 24.17
CA ASP A 310 -31.16 6.39 23.31
C ASP A 310 -30.05 6.23 22.23
N GLY A 311 -30.43 5.70 21.05
CA GLY A 311 -29.53 5.55 19.91
C GLY A 311 -28.51 4.41 20.07
N GLU A 312 -27.39 4.47 19.33
CA GLU A 312 -26.36 3.42 19.29
C GLU A 312 -25.18 3.70 20.24
N GLU A 313 -25.43 3.60 21.55
CA GLU A 313 -24.34 3.68 22.52
C GLU A 313 -23.37 2.50 22.36
N TYR A 314 -22.08 2.77 22.59
CA TYR A 314 -21.04 1.74 22.56
C TYR A 314 -20.04 1.84 23.72
N ARG A 315 -19.28 0.77 23.91
CA ARG A 315 -18.07 0.73 24.74
C ARG A 315 -16.87 0.49 23.85
N LYS A 316 -15.74 1.09 24.23
CA LYS A 316 -14.49 1.00 23.48
C LYS A 316 -13.33 0.56 24.38
N TYR A 317 -12.53 -0.34 23.86
CA TYR A 317 -11.39 -0.92 24.55
C TYR A 317 -10.17 -0.95 23.65
N ARG A 318 -8.99 -0.86 24.25
CA ARG A 318 -7.70 -0.95 23.57
C ARG A 318 -7.04 -2.29 23.88
N LEU A 319 -6.50 -2.96 22.86
CA LEU A 319 -5.73 -4.19 22.98
C LEU A 319 -4.36 -3.98 22.33
N GLU A 320 -3.30 -4.51 22.95
CA GLU A 320 -2.00 -4.66 22.31
C GLU A 320 -1.83 -6.13 21.92
N LEU A 321 -1.75 -6.40 20.63
CA LEU A 321 -1.71 -7.75 20.09
C LEU A 321 -0.41 -7.97 19.32
N ASN A 322 0.06 -9.21 19.32
CA ASN A 322 1.14 -9.69 18.46
C ASN A 322 0.57 -10.32 17.18
N ALA A 323 1.37 -10.39 16.13
CA ALA A 323 0.99 -11.20 14.97
C ALA A 323 0.81 -12.67 15.39
N GLY A 324 -0.29 -13.27 14.96
CA GLY A 324 -0.66 -14.64 15.32
C GLY A 324 -1.57 -14.75 16.56
N ASP A 325 -1.87 -13.65 17.25
CA ASP A 325 -2.80 -13.70 18.38
C ASP A 325 -4.25 -13.94 17.91
N LEU A 326 -4.91 -14.92 18.49
CA LEU A 326 -6.35 -15.19 18.41
C LEU A 326 -7.07 -14.46 19.54
N VAL A 327 -7.91 -13.49 19.17
CA VAL A 327 -8.80 -12.78 20.10
C VAL A 327 -10.15 -13.49 20.12
N LYS A 328 -10.60 -13.89 21.31
CA LYS A 328 -11.90 -14.51 21.53
C LYS A 328 -12.68 -13.79 22.63
N LEU A 329 -13.94 -13.49 22.35
CA LEU A 329 -14.90 -12.98 23.32
C LEU A 329 -15.91 -14.09 23.65
N THR A 330 -15.98 -14.47 24.92
CA THR A 330 -16.95 -15.47 25.40
C THR A 330 -17.79 -14.91 26.51
N GLY A 331 -19.07 -15.22 26.55
CA GLY A 331 -19.95 -14.77 27.63
C GLY A 331 -21.38 -14.58 27.15
N SER A 332 -22.11 -13.74 27.87
CA SER A 332 -23.50 -13.39 27.55
C SER A 332 -23.57 -11.94 27.07
N ALA A 333 -24.27 -11.74 25.97
CA ALA A 333 -24.74 -10.43 25.55
C ALA A 333 -26.20 -10.57 25.19
N ASP A 334 -26.94 -9.47 25.33
CA ASP A 334 -28.28 -9.40 24.78
C ASP A 334 -28.24 -9.53 23.25
N SER A 335 -29.39 -9.87 22.65
CA SER A 335 -29.43 -10.23 21.23
C SER A 335 -29.05 -9.11 20.29
N ASN A 336 -29.06 -7.86 20.75
CA ASN A 336 -28.88 -6.65 19.95
C ASN A 336 -27.50 -6.02 20.17
N ILE A 337 -26.47 -6.84 20.39
CA ILE A 337 -25.10 -6.39 20.62
C ILE A 337 -24.19 -6.86 19.48
N ASP A 338 -23.58 -5.89 18.81
CA ASP A 338 -22.58 -6.10 17.79
C ASP A 338 -21.18 -5.87 18.36
N THR A 339 -20.17 -6.53 17.77
CA THR A 339 -18.77 -6.34 18.15
C THR A 339 -17.90 -6.09 16.94
N TRP A 340 -16.98 -5.13 17.07
CA TRP A 340 -16.06 -4.72 16.01
C TRP A 340 -14.63 -4.69 16.55
N LEU A 341 -13.72 -5.41 15.90
CA LEU A 341 -12.29 -5.33 16.12
C LEU A 341 -11.66 -4.51 15.00
N ILE A 342 -11.16 -3.34 15.34
CA ILE A 342 -10.61 -2.35 14.42
C ILE A 342 -9.12 -2.17 14.74
N ASP A 343 -8.24 -2.04 13.74
CA ASP A 343 -6.83 -1.75 14.00
C ASP A 343 -6.53 -0.24 14.16
N GLN A 344 -5.31 0.09 14.55
CA GLN A 344 -4.82 1.47 14.65
C GLN A 344 -4.92 2.30 13.35
N ASN A 345 -5.14 1.67 12.20
CA ASN A 345 -5.33 2.34 10.92
C ASN A 345 -6.81 2.43 10.53
N SER A 346 -7.74 2.20 11.46
CA SER A 346 -9.20 2.20 11.23
C SER A 346 -9.69 1.13 10.25
N ARG A 347 -8.95 0.03 10.09
CA ARG A 347 -9.37 -1.10 9.28
C ARG A 347 -10.19 -2.06 10.11
N ASN A 348 -11.32 -2.51 9.56
CA ASN A 348 -12.09 -3.60 10.16
C ASN A 348 -11.33 -4.93 10.02
N ILE A 349 -11.07 -5.57 11.15
CA ILE A 349 -10.39 -6.87 11.24
C ILE A 349 -11.39 -7.99 11.43
N ALA A 350 -12.40 -7.75 12.26
CA ALA A 350 -13.57 -8.61 12.42
C ALA A 350 -14.77 -7.82 12.90
N SER A 351 -15.93 -8.24 12.43
CA SER A 351 -17.23 -7.77 12.87
C SER A 351 -18.13 -8.96 13.11
N VAL A 352 -18.80 -8.98 14.26
CA VAL A 352 -19.77 -10.00 14.59
C VAL A 352 -21.06 -9.31 14.97
N GLY A 353 -22.11 -9.63 14.21
CA GLY A 353 -23.44 -9.12 14.48
C GLY A 353 -24.07 -9.78 15.72
N SER A 354 -25.14 -9.13 16.13
CA SER A 354 -26.14 -9.48 17.12
C SER A 354 -26.31 -10.99 17.36
N GLY A 355 -25.90 -11.43 18.57
CA GLY A 355 -25.97 -12.82 19.02
C GLY A 355 -24.79 -13.73 18.65
N GLY A 356 -23.82 -13.24 17.88
CA GLY A 356 -22.59 -13.97 17.58
C GLY A 356 -21.47 -13.80 18.62
N GLN A 357 -20.43 -14.63 18.53
CA GLN A 357 -19.20 -14.49 19.34
C GLN A 357 -18.01 -14.14 18.46
N LEU A 358 -17.23 -13.15 18.89
CA LEU A 358 -16.01 -12.75 18.20
C LEU A 358 -14.89 -13.76 18.47
N GLU A 359 -14.35 -14.33 17.40
CA GLU A 359 -13.16 -15.20 17.41
C GLU A 359 -12.35 -14.89 16.15
N LYS A 360 -11.25 -14.14 16.32
CA LYS A 360 -10.46 -13.64 15.19
C LYS A 360 -8.97 -13.56 15.49
N SER A 361 -8.18 -14.13 14.58
CA SER A 361 -6.73 -14.03 14.60
C SER A 361 -6.24 -12.77 13.90
N VAL A 362 -5.22 -12.13 14.46
CA VAL A 362 -4.63 -10.90 13.92
C VAL A 362 -3.30 -11.17 13.22
N SER A 363 -3.12 -10.53 12.06
CA SER A 363 -1.96 -10.78 11.19
C SER A 363 -0.75 -9.89 11.48
N TYR A 364 -0.94 -8.78 12.19
CA TYR A 364 0.11 -7.79 12.46
C TYR A 364 0.18 -7.47 13.94
N PRO A 365 1.39 -7.26 14.51
CA PRO A 365 1.47 -6.72 15.84
C PRO A 365 1.01 -5.26 15.84
N GLY A 366 0.45 -4.81 16.94
CA GLY A 366 0.12 -3.41 17.15
C GLY A 366 -1.10 -3.20 18.04
N THR A 367 -1.55 -1.96 18.04
CA THR A 367 -2.73 -1.55 18.80
C THR A 367 -4.01 -1.83 18.01
N TYR A 368 -4.96 -2.47 18.67
CA TYR A 368 -6.31 -2.74 18.19
C TYR A 368 -7.35 -2.14 19.14
N TYR A 369 -8.54 -1.93 18.60
CA TYR A 369 -9.66 -1.30 19.27
C TYR A 369 -10.87 -2.22 19.15
N LEU A 370 -11.36 -2.68 20.29
CA LEU A 370 -12.60 -3.44 20.37
C LEU A 370 -13.74 -2.49 20.70
N PHE A 371 -14.74 -2.45 19.83
CA PHE A 371 -16.00 -1.79 20.09
C PHE A 371 -17.07 -2.83 20.35
N VAL A 372 -17.85 -2.61 21.41
CA VAL A 372 -19.08 -3.36 21.71
C VAL A 372 -20.22 -2.37 21.60
N VAL A 373 -21.05 -2.57 20.59
CA VAL A 373 -22.01 -1.58 20.10
C VAL A 373 -23.40 -2.17 20.26
N LYS A 374 -24.35 -1.35 20.70
CA LYS A 374 -25.75 -1.72 20.61
C LYS A 374 -26.23 -1.57 19.17
N ASP A 375 -26.93 -2.57 18.64
CA ASP A 375 -27.70 -2.43 17.40
C ASP A 375 -28.73 -1.29 17.55
N HIS A 376 -29.34 -0.84 16.45
CA HIS A 376 -30.27 0.29 16.33
C HIS A 376 -31.57 0.14 17.15
N SER A 377 -31.63 -0.80 18.10
CA SER A 377 -32.75 -1.03 18.99
C SER A 377 -32.97 0.15 19.94
N CYS A 378 -34.24 0.46 20.18
CA CYS A 378 -34.68 1.46 21.15
C CYS A 378 -34.79 0.91 22.58
N THR A 379 -34.00 -0.11 22.91
CA THR A 379 -34.02 -0.82 24.19
C THR A 379 -32.72 -0.62 24.94
N ASP A 380 -32.82 -0.67 26.27
CA ASP A 380 -31.62 -0.75 27.12
C ASP A 380 -31.05 -2.16 26.96
N GLU A 381 -29.74 -2.26 26.77
CA GLU A 381 -29.04 -3.53 26.53
C GLU A 381 -27.86 -3.69 27.48
N SER A 382 -27.41 -4.91 27.64
CA SER A 382 -26.29 -5.23 28.52
C SER A 382 -25.42 -6.36 27.96
N PHE A 383 -24.16 -6.34 28.34
CA PHE A 383 -23.25 -7.43 28.02
C PHE A 383 -22.29 -7.71 29.16
N SER A 384 -21.78 -8.95 29.19
CA SER A 384 -20.71 -9.38 30.06
C SER A 384 -19.90 -10.48 29.35
N MET A 385 -18.72 -10.13 28.88
CA MET A 385 -17.83 -11.02 28.11
C MET A 385 -16.46 -11.12 28.79
N ASP A 386 -15.90 -12.33 28.79
CA ASP A 386 -14.52 -12.61 29.13
C ASP A 386 -13.66 -12.56 27.85
N VAL A 387 -12.50 -11.92 27.95
CA VAL A 387 -11.57 -11.68 26.85
C VAL A 387 -10.45 -12.71 26.92
N THR A 388 -10.29 -13.52 25.89
CA THR A 388 -9.22 -14.50 25.79
C THR A 388 -8.33 -14.15 24.60
N ILE A 389 -7.02 -14.07 24.84
CA ILE A 389 -6.01 -13.89 23.80
C ILE A 389 -5.02 -15.05 23.93
N THR A 390 -4.88 -15.82 22.85
CA THR A 390 -3.97 -16.97 22.75
C THR A 390 -3.22 -16.93 21.43
N SER A 391 -2.09 -17.61 21.31
CA SER A 391 -1.48 -17.83 19.99
C SER A 391 -2.37 -18.74 19.14
N ASP A 392 -2.68 -18.34 17.92
CA ASP A 392 -3.37 -19.19 16.95
C ASP A 392 -2.37 -20.15 16.28
N PRO A 393 -2.44 -21.46 16.52
CA PRO A 393 -1.54 -22.42 15.86
C PRO A 393 -1.78 -22.54 14.34
N ASP A 394 -2.94 -22.09 13.85
CA ASP A 394 -3.35 -22.20 12.45
C ASP A 394 -3.29 -20.84 11.71
N THR A 395 -2.65 -19.81 12.31
CA THR A 395 -2.57 -18.50 11.65
C THR A 395 -1.71 -18.53 10.40
N TYR A 396 -2.39 -18.29 9.28
CA TYR A 396 -1.76 -17.93 8.03
C TYR A 396 -1.23 -16.50 8.10
N LEU A 397 0.08 -16.38 8.26
CA LEU A 397 0.76 -15.10 8.44
C LEU A 397 1.16 -14.50 7.09
N TYR A 398 1.13 -13.16 7.01
CA TYR A 398 1.73 -12.42 5.90
C TYR A 398 3.23 -12.74 5.85
N PRO A 399 3.86 -12.74 4.67
CA PRO A 399 5.29 -12.98 4.58
C PRO A 399 6.00 -11.86 5.35
N ASN A 400 6.99 -12.22 6.16
CA ASN A 400 7.78 -11.24 6.91
C ASN A 400 9.18 -11.20 6.30
N LEU A 401 9.54 -10.06 5.69
CA LEU A 401 10.85 -9.88 5.10
C LEU A 401 11.84 -9.45 6.18
N SER A 402 12.87 -10.28 6.40
CA SER A 402 13.95 -9.95 7.32
C SER A 402 14.66 -8.66 6.91
N MET A 403 15.10 -7.87 7.89
CA MET A 403 15.77 -6.60 7.65
C MET A 403 16.97 -6.76 6.71
N VAL A 404 16.91 -6.09 5.56
CA VAL A 404 18.00 -6.01 4.58
C VAL A 404 18.85 -4.77 4.86
N PRO A 405 20.11 -4.91 5.31
CA PRO A 405 21.00 -3.77 5.49
C PRO A 405 21.48 -3.22 4.15
N ASN A 406 21.98 -1.98 4.15
CA ASN A 406 22.61 -1.38 2.97
C ASN A 406 23.79 -2.23 2.48
N GLN A 407 23.92 -2.32 1.16
CA GLN A 407 24.88 -3.21 0.50
C GLN A 407 25.92 -2.42 -0.30
N THR A 408 27.09 -3.02 -0.46
CA THR A 408 28.14 -2.53 -1.35
C THR A 408 28.48 -3.58 -2.40
N ALA A 409 28.82 -3.14 -3.60
CA ALA A 409 29.26 -3.99 -4.70
C ALA A 409 30.36 -3.27 -5.49
N THR A 410 31.03 -4.02 -6.36
CA THR A 410 32.11 -3.52 -7.21
C THR A 410 31.69 -3.67 -8.67
N ILE A 411 31.89 -2.63 -9.47
CA ILE A 411 31.58 -2.69 -10.91
C ILE A 411 32.32 -3.87 -11.58
N ASN A 412 31.65 -4.55 -12.50
CA ASN A 412 32.13 -5.72 -13.24
C ASN A 412 32.49 -6.97 -12.40
N GLN A 413 32.16 -7.01 -11.11
CA GLN A 413 32.29 -8.21 -10.27
C GLN A 413 30.94 -8.86 -9.99
N SER A 414 30.90 -10.19 -9.84
CA SER A 414 29.67 -10.89 -9.49
C SER A 414 29.16 -10.45 -8.12
N PHE A 415 27.88 -10.09 -8.05
CA PHE A 415 27.17 -9.75 -6.82
C PHE A 415 26.06 -10.77 -6.57
N GLN A 416 25.87 -11.16 -5.31
CA GLN A 416 24.78 -12.03 -4.87
C GLN A 416 24.26 -11.57 -3.51
N LEU A 417 22.94 -11.47 -3.37
CA LEU A 417 22.24 -11.15 -2.14
C LEU A 417 20.99 -12.02 -2.01
N GLN A 418 20.91 -12.79 -0.94
CA GLN A 418 19.75 -13.61 -0.62
C GLN A 418 18.76 -12.83 0.25
N LEU A 419 17.52 -12.67 -0.22
CA LEU A 419 16.43 -12.20 0.63
C LEU A 419 15.93 -13.34 1.51
N ILE A 420 15.64 -13.05 2.78
CA ILE A 420 15.14 -14.03 3.75
C ILE A 420 13.76 -13.57 4.20
N ALA A 421 12.76 -14.43 4.04
CA ALA A 421 11.41 -14.16 4.51
C ALA A 421 10.77 -15.40 5.13
N ASP A 422 9.98 -15.17 6.17
CA ASP A 422 9.18 -16.20 6.85
C ASP A 422 7.77 -16.29 6.26
N ASN A 423 6.97 -17.23 6.78
CA ASN A 423 5.55 -17.41 6.46
C ASN A 423 5.27 -17.77 4.98
N ALA A 424 6.06 -18.71 4.46
CA ALA A 424 5.86 -19.37 3.16
C ALA A 424 5.61 -18.37 2.00
N PRO A 425 6.62 -17.55 1.65
CA PRO A 425 6.52 -16.64 0.53
C PRO A 425 6.36 -17.40 -0.79
N THR A 426 5.46 -16.90 -1.65
CA THR A 426 5.19 -17.47 -2.98
C THR A 426 5.83 -16.66 -4.11
N GLU A 427 6.22 -15.41 -3.86
CA GLU A 427 6.83 -14.55 -4.87
C GLU A 427 7.75 -13.50 -4.20
N TYR A 428 8.96 -13.36 -4.73
CA TYR A 428 9.89 -12.28 -4.44
C TYR A 428 10.02 -11.33 -5.62
N TRP A 429 10.11 -10.04 -5.35
CA TRP A 429 10.23 -9.03 -6.40
C TRP A 429 11.12 -7.87 -5.97
N THR A 430 11.66 -7.14 -6.97
CA THR A 430 12.48 -5.95 -6.74
C THR A 430 12.15 -4.85 -7.74
N THR A 431 12.50 -3.62 -7.38
CA THR A 431 12.53 -2.46 -8.29
C THR A 431 13.78 -1.62 -8.00
N GLY A 432 14.32 -0.96 -9.04
CA GLY A 432 15.48 -0.07 -8.91
C GLY A 432 16.85 -0.74 -9.05
N LEU A 433 16.92 -2.04 -9.41
CA LEU A 433 18.19 -2.73 -9.62
C LEU A 433 19.03 -2.09 -10.75
N PRO A 434 20.31 -1.78 -10.51
CA PRO A 434 21.21 -1.23 -11.53
C PRO A 434 21.83 -2.32 -12.41
N GLY A 435 22.03 -1.97 -13.68
CA GLY A 435 22.80 -2.79 -14.63
C GLY A 435 22.19 -4.16 -14.91
N ASN A 436 23.03 -5.20 -14.92
CA ASN A 436 22.63 -6.59 -15.20
C ASN A 436 22.29 -7.39 -13.92
N LEU A 437 21.79 -6.73 -12.87
CA LEU A 437 21.27 -7.41 -11.68
C LEU A 437 19.82 -7.82 -11.89
N SER A 438 19.48 -9.02 -11.45
CA SER A 438 18.12 -9.56 -11.49
C SER A 438 17.79 -10.30 -10.21
N ILE A 439 16.51 -10.43 -9.89
CA ILE A 439 16.01 -11.28 -8.82
C ILE A 439 15.41 -12.56 -9.41
N ASP A 440 15.67 -13.69 -8.76
CA ASP A 440 14.91 -14.92 -8.92
C ASP A 440 13.63 -14.84 -8.08
N SER A 441 12.46 -14.89 -8.72
CA SER A 441 11.16 -14.66 -8.07
C SER A 441 10.75 -15.77 -7.09
N ASP A 442 11.33 -16.95 -7.19
CA ASP A 442 10.93 -18.11 -6.39
C ASP A 442 11.82 -18.21 -5.15
N THR A 443 13.11 -17.89 -5.31
CA THR A 443 14.11 -18.03 -4.26
C THR A 443 14.45 -16.73 -3.55
N GLY A 444 14.19 -15.57 -4.16
CA GLY A 444 14.58 -14.28 -3.61
C GLY A 444 16.06 -13.93 -3.75
N LEU A 445 16.81 -14.68 -4.58
CA LEU A 445 18.22 -14.42 -4.85
C LEU A 445 18.38 -13.28 -5.86
N ILE A 446 18.92 -12.15 -5.40
CA ILE A 446 19.37 -11.06 -6.28
C ILE A 446 20.80 -11.39 -6.72
N SER A 447 21.03 -11.50 -8.02
CA SER A 447 22.35 -11.83 -8.56
C SER A 447 22.63 -11.19 -9.92
N GLY A 448 23.91 -11.12 -10.28
CA GLY A 448 24.38 -10.65 -11.58
C GLY A 448 25.70 -9.89 -11.49
N THR A 449 26.03 -9.15 -12.55
CA THR A 449 27.24 -8.34 -12.63
C THR A 449 26.87 -6.88 -12.92
N PRO A 450 26.97 -5.97 -11.94
CA PRO A 450 26.66 -4.57 -12.14
C PRO A 450 27.68 -3.92 -13.09
N ASN A 451 27.20 -3.16 -14.06
CA ASN A 451 28.02 -2.49 -15.08
C ASN A 451 27.93 -0.95 -15.02
N VAL A 452 27.27 -0.41 -13.99
CA VAL A 452 27.13 1.03 -13.76
C VAL A 452 27.50 1.32 -12.31
N SER A 453 28.44 2.24 -12.09
CA SER A 453 28.80 2.71 -10.76
C SER A 453 27.83 3.78 -10.25
N GLY A 454 27.70 3.90 -8.93
CA GLY A 454 26.79 4.85 -8.29
C GLY A 454 26.04 4.26 -7.10
N THR A 455 25.15 5.05 -6.52
CA THR A 455 24.31 4.64 -5.38
C THR A 455 22.86 4.56 -5.84
N PHE A 456 22.24 3.40 -5.61
CA PHE A 456 20.89 3.09 -6.11
C PHE A 456 19.96 2.77 -4.93
N PRO A 457 18.80 3.45 -4.82
CA PRO A 457 17.76 3.05 -3.89
C PRO A 457 17.04 1.81 -4.45
N ILE A 458 17.15 0.69 -3.75
CA ILE A 458 16.51 -0.57 -4.13
C ILE A 458 15.30 -0.79 -3.24
N ARG A 459 14.18 -1.17 -3.86
CA ARG A 459 13.00 -1.64 -3.13
C ARG A 459 12.81 -3.12 -3.42
N VAL A 460 12.68 -3.89 -2.35
CA VAL A 460 12.44 -5.33 -2.37
C VAL A 460 11.09 -5.63 -1.73
N GLY A 461 10.48 -6.73 -2.15
CA GLY A 461 9.26 -7.20 -1.52
C GLY A 461 9.05 -8.69 -1.71
N VAL A 462 8.16 -9.20 -0.87
CA VAL A 462 7.79 -10.61 -0.81
C VAL A 462 6.28 -10.71 -0.67
N THR A 463 5.68 -11.71 -1.31
CA THR A 463 4.23 -11.91 -1.36
C THR A 463 3.88 -13.37 -1.12
N ASN A 464 2.78 -13.64 -0.43
CA ASN A 464 2.08 -14.92 -0.38
C ASN A 464 0.57 -14.70 -0.64
N GLU A 465 -0.24 -15.76 -0.56
CA GLU A 465 -1.70 -15.68 -0.78
C GLU A 465 -2.42 -14.76 0.24
N TYR A 466 -1.80 -14.48 1.39
CA TYR A 466 -2.33 -13.65 2.47
C TYR A 466 -1.91 -12.18 2.34
N GLY A 467 -0.77 -11.88 1.71
CA GLY A 467 -0.40 -10.53 1.28
C GLY A 467 1.09 -10.31 1.08
N SER A 468 1.60 -9.08 1.30
CA SER A 468 2.99 -8.73 0.98
C SER A 468 3.68 -7.87 2.03
N ASP A 469 4.98 -8.08 2.21
CA ASP A 469 5.89 -7.22 2.98
C ASP A 469 7.02 -6.67 2.10
N ARG A 470 7.57 -5.50 2.46
CA ARG A 470 8.43 -4.69 1.58
C ARG A 470 9.44 -3.87 2.38
N GLN A 471 10.65 -3.75 1.85
CA GLN A 471 11.69 -2.91 2.43
C GLN A 471 12.48 -2.17 1.36
N ASN A 472 13.08 -1.04 1.75
CA ASN A 472 14.07 -0.32 0.96
C ASN A 472 15.47 -0.48 1.57
N PHE A 473 16.49 -0.57 0.73
CA PHE A 473 17.90 -0.44 1.12
C PHE A 473 18.69 0.27 0.02
N THR A 474 19.88 0.76 0.32
CA THR A 474 20.76 1.36 -0.70
C THR A 474 21.82 0.37 -1.15
N LEU A 475 22.00 0.23 -2.46
CA LEU A 475 23.13 -0.49 -3.07
C LEU A 475 24.14 0.51 -3.60
N SER A 476 25.36 0.51 -3.06
CA SER A 476 26.46 1.36 -3.53
C SER A 476 27.46 0.56 -4.35
N ILE A 477 27.57 0.88 -5.63
CA ILE A 477 28.50 0.24 -6.56
C ILE A 477 29.73 1.12 -6.71
N GLY A 478 30.83 0.66 -6.11
CA GLY A 478 32.13 1.30 -6.16
C GLY A 478 32.91 0.98 -7.45
N PRO A 479 33.96 1.77 -7.75
CA PRO A 479 34.89 1.46 -8.82
C PRO A 479 35.61 0.13 -8.55
N GLN A 480 36.06 -0.51 -9.62
CA GLN A 480 36.82 -1.74 -9.52
C GLN A 480 38.12 -1.54 -8.74
N ASP A 481 38.39 -2.44 -7.79
CA ASP A 481 39.44 -2.25 -6.80
C ASP A 481 40.83 -2.07 -7.44
N VAL A 482 41.41 -0.90 -7.25
CA VAL A 482 42.75 -0.47 -7.70
C VAL A 482 43.89 -1.28 -7.05
N HIS A 483 43.59 -2.15 -6.09
CA HIS A 483 44.54 -3.12 -5.54
C HIS A 483 45.05 -4.13 -6.58
N SER A 484 44.27 -4.45 -7.63
CA SER A 484 44.76 -5.30 -8.74
C SER A 484 45.76 -4.56 -9.63
N ALA A 485 45.59 -3.25 -9.85
CA ALA A 485 46.49 -2.43 -10.67
C ALA A 485 47.87 -2.26 -10.04
N THR A 486 47.94 -1.93 -8.75
CA THR A 486 49.20 -1.75 -8.01
C THR A 486 50.01 -3.04 -7.94
N THR A 487 49.32 -4.17 -7.73
CA THR A 487 49.93 -5.51 -7.74
C THR A 487 50.52 -5.84 -9.10
N LEU A 488 49.79 -5.54 -10.19
CA LEU A 488 50.26 -5.85 -11.55
C LEU A 488 51.41 -4.92 -12.00
N ILE A 489 51.38 -3.64 -11.64
CA ILE A 489 52.52 -2.73 -11.85
C ILE A 489 53.75 -3.28 -11.13
N THR A 490 53.61 -3.62 -9.85
CA THR A 490 54.72 -4.19 -9.05
C THR A 490 55.22 -5.51 -9.66
N HIS A 491 54.32 -6.36 -10.13
CA HIS A 491 54.66 -7.60 -10.84
C HIS A 491 55.51 -7.31 -12.08
N TYR A 492 55.15 -6.34 -12.92
CA TYR A 492 55.90 -6.02 -14.13
C TYR A 492 57.31 -5.49 -13.83
N TYR A 493 57.45 -4.62 -12.83
CA TYR A 493 58.77 -4.17 -12.36
C TYR A 493 59.62 -5.34 -11.85
N THR A 494 59.03 -6.26 -11.09
CA THR A 494 59.77 -7.39 -10.50
C THR A 494 60.06 -8.51 -11.49
N SER A 495 59.16 -8.82 -12.43
CA SER A 495 59.35 -9.86 -13.45
C SER A 495 60.30 -9.41 -14.55
N ILE A 496 60.16 -8.17 -15.03
CA ILE A 496 60.95 -7.63 -16.14
C ILE A 496 62.25 -7.03 -15.63
N LEU A 497 62.20 -6.09 -14.68
CA LEU A 497 63.38 -5.32 -14.23
C LEU A 497 64.08 -5.90 -12.99
N ARG A 498 63.46 -6.89 -12.30
CA ARG A 498 64.00 -7.54 -11.09
C ARG A 498 64.19 -6.59 -9.90
N ARG A 499 63.33 -5.57 -9.81
CA ARG A 499 63.26 -4.63 -8.67
C ARG A 499 61.83 -4.17 -8.43
N GLY A 500 61.58 -3.50 -7.31
CA GLY A 500 60.32 -2.80 -7.07
C GLY A 500 60.23 -1.48 -7.86
N PRO A 501 59.01 -0.96 -8.06
CA PRO A 501 58.82 0.34 -8.69
C PRO A 501 59.33 1.47 -7.81
N GLU A 502 59.95 2.47 -8.43
CA GLU A 502 60.19 3.77 -7.81
C GLU A 502 58.86 4.54 -7.58
N PRO A 503 58.77 5.42 -6.56
CA PRO A 503 57.53 6.12 -6.25
C PRO A 503 56.91 6.89 -7.42
N ASP A 504 57.74 7.58 -8.21
CA ASP A 504 57.28 8.39 -9.34
C ASP A 504 56.76 7.51 -10.48
N GLY A 505 57.45 6.40 -10.77
CA GLY A 505 57.03 5.44 -11.80
C GLY A 505 55.75 4.71 -11.42
N LEU A 506 55.63 4.29 -10.15
CA LEU A 506 54.38 3.71 -9.64
C LEU A 506 53.21 4.67 -9.82
N THR A 507 53.40 5.93 -9.41
CA THR A 507 52.38 6.98 -9.50
C THR A 507 52.00 7.26 -10.95
N TYR A 508 52.98 7.31 -11.86
CA TYR A 508 52.74 7.52 -13.29
C TYR A 508 51.81 6.45 -13.87
N TRP A 509 52.10 5.17 -13.64
CA TRP A 509 51.29 4.08 -14.16
C TRP A 509 49.91 4.01 -13.50
N GLN A 510 49.81 4.26 -12.20
CA GLN A 510 48.54 4.34 -11.48
C GLN A 510 47.63 5.43 -12.06
N ASN A 511 48.17 6.61 -12.33
CA ASN A 511 47.41 7.72 -12.91
C ASN A 511 46.91 7.37 -14.31
N LEU A 512 47.75 6.76 -15.15
CA LEU A 512 47.36 6.37 -16.51
C LEU A 512 46.21 5.35 -16.51
N ILE A 513 46.23 4.39 -15.59
CA ILE A 513 45.14 3.41 -15.43
C ILE A 513 43.87 4.11 -14.92
N ALA A 514 43.99 4.95 -13.89
CA ALA A 514 42.87 5.68 -13.31
C ALA A 514 42.19 6.59 -14.34
N GLU A 515 42.97 7.26 -15.20
CA GLU A 515 42.45 8.09 -16.30
C GLU A 515 41.64 7.27 -17.31
N LYS A 516 42.12 6.09 -17.71
CA LYS A 516 41.38 5.20 -18.62
C LYS A 516 40.10 4.68 -17.98
N GLN A 517 40.15 4.27 -16.71
CA GLN A 517 38.99 3.81 -15.96
C GLN A 517 37.93 4.91 -15.79
N ALA A 518 38.37 6.13 -15.46
CA ALA A 518 37.47 7.29 -15.32
C ALA A 518 36.74 7.64 -16.63
N GLN A 519 37.35 7.31 -17.78
CA GLN A 519 36.75 7.50 -19.11
C GLN A 519 35.95 6.28 -19.59
N GLY A 520 35.88 5.20 -18.80
CA GLY A 520 35.23 3.94 -19.20
C GLY A 520 35.92 3.22 -20.36
N LEU A 521 37.22 3.46 -20.56
CA LEU A 521 38.03 2.86 -21.63
C LEU A 521 38.74 1.58 -21.15
N ASP A 522 39.04 0.68 -22.10
CA ASP A 522 39.85 -0.51 -21.86
C ASP A 522 41.26 -0.13 -21.36
N VAL A 523 41.69 -0.75 -20.26
CA VAL A 523 43.00 -0.51 -19.64
C VAL A 523 44.09 -1.45 -20.15
N LYS A 524 43.74 -2.54 -20.85
CA LYS A 524 44.72 -3.52 -21.40
C LYS A 524 45.84 -2.87 -22.23
N PRO A 525 45.59 -1.83 -23.05
CA PRO A 525 46.65 -1.14 -23.78
C PRO A 525 47.73 -0.54 -22.86
N VAL A 526 47.38 -0.05 -21.67
CA VAL A 526 48.34 0.54 -20.73
C VAL A 526 49.38 -0.49 -20.27
N PHE A 527 48.93 -1.71 -19.96
CA PHE A 527 49.85 -2.79 -19.57
C PHE A 527 50.70 -3.28 -20.74
N ARG A 528 50.16 -3.30 -21.97
CA ARG A 528 50.94 -3.62 -23.18
C ARG A 528 52.05 -2.60 -23.44
N ASP A 529 51.72 -1.32 -23.30
CA ASP A 529 52.67 -0.22 -23.46
C ASP A 529 53.76 -0.27 -22.37
N MET A 530 53.37 -0.55 -21.12
CA MET A 530 54.31 -0.72 -20.00
C MET A 530 55.29 -1.86 -20.22
N ALA A 531 54.82 -3.05 -20.61
CA ALA A 531 55.72 -4.16 -20.91
C ALA A 531 56.67 -3.83 -22.07
N THR A 532 56.13 -3.25 -23.15
CA THR A 532 56.94 -2.84 -24.31
C THR A 532 58.02 -1.84 -23.90
N PHE A 533 57.67 -0.87 -23.05
CA PHE A 533 58.61 0.10 -22.50
C PHE A 533 59.72 -0.56 -21.67
N PHE A 534 59.37 -1.48 -20.75
CA PHE A 534 60.36 -2.13 -19.90
C PHE A 534 61.26 -3.11 -20.63
N PHE A 535 60.74 -3.95 -21.53
CA PHE A 535 61.56 -4.90 -22.31
C PHE A 535 62.52 -4.22 -23.29
N ASN A 536 62.21 -2.98 -23.71
CA ASN A 536 63.09 -2.18 -24.59
C ASN A 536 63.89 -1.11 -23.83
N SER A 537 63.82 -1.07 -22.49
CA SER A 537 64.58 -0.11 -21.69
C SER A 537 66.06 -0.45 -21.66
N ASP A 538 66.92 0.57 -21.55
CA ASP A 538 68.37 0.40 -21.34
C ASP A 538 68.66 -0.47 -20.10
N GLU A 539 67.79 -0.40 -19.09
CA GLU A 539 67.88 -1.20 -17.87
C GLU A 539 67.72 -2.70 -18.15
N TYR A 540 66.71 -3.09 -18.94
CA TYR A 540 66.52 -4.49 -19.31
C TYR A 540 67.59 -4.97 -20.29
N LEU A 541 67.88 -4.17 -21.32
CA LEU A 541 68.86 -4.51 -22.36
C LEU A 541 70.28 -4.64 -21.78
N GLY A 542 70.65 -3.80 -20.80
CA GLY A 542 71.94 -3.85 -20.11
C GLY A 542 72.19 -5.14 -19.33
N ARG A 543 71.17 -5.97 -19.09
CA ARG A 543 71.31 -7.29 -18.45
C ARG A 543 71.82 -8.37 -19.39
N ASN A 544 71.84 -8.13 -20.71
CA ASN A 544 72.29 -9.11 -21.72
C ASN A 544 71.67 -10.51 -21.54
N THR A 545 70.35 -10.55 -21.33
CA THR A 545 69.62 -11.82 -21.12
C THR A 545 69.81 -12.75 -22.31
N THR A 546 69.92 -14.05 -22.03
CA THR A 546 69.87 -15.09 -23.06
C THR A 546 68.45 -15.22 -23.63
N ASP A 547 68.30 -15.88 -24.79
CA ASP A 547 66.98 -16.09 -25.39
C ASP A 547 66.05 -16.92 -24.49
N ASP A 548 66.61 -17.89 -23.76
CA ASP A 548 65.89 -18.71 -22.78
C ASP A 548 65.35 -17.85 -21.62
N GLU A 549 66.20 -17.01 -21.04
CA GLU A 549 65.80 -16.07 -19.99
C GLU A 549 64.79 -15.05 -20.50
N PHE A 550 64.95 -14.55 -21.73
CA PHE A 550 64.00 -13.61 -22.33
C PHE A 550 62.61 -14.22 -22.46
N ILE A 551 62.50 -15.42 -23.04
CA ILE A 551 61.21 -16.12 -23.16
C ILE A 551 60.61 -16.42 -21.78
N THR A 552 61.42 -16.87 -20.82
CA THR A 552 60.97 -17.11 -19.45
C THR A 552 60.41 -15.84 -18.79
N ASN A 553 61.06 -14.69 -18.98
CA ASN A 553 60.54 -13.41 -18.49
C ASN A 553 59.20 -13.03 -19.15
N LEU A 554 58.96 -13.36 -20.42
CA LEU A 554 57.67 -13.13 -21.08
C LEU A 554 56.56 -13.98 -20.44
N TYR A 555 56.80 -15.28 -20.21
CA TYR A 555 55.84 -16.17 -19.55
C TYR A 555 55.48 -15.70 -18.13
N LEU A 556 56.50 -15.35 -17.33
CA LEU A 556 56.28 -14.85 -15.98
C LEU A 556 55.51 -13.52 -15.98
N THR A 557 55.81 -12.63 -16.93
CA THR A 557 55.17 -11.30 -17.00
C THR A 557 53.71 -11.40 -17.43
N PHE A 558 53.42 -12.10 -18.53
CA PHE A 558 52.10 -12.09 -19.15
C PHE A 558 51.17 -13.18 -18.64
N PHE A 559 51.70 -14.29 -18.14
CA PHE A 559 50.91 -15.47 -17.73
C PHE A 559 51.12 -15.89 -16.28
N GLN A 560 52.04 -15.24 -15.54
CA GLN A 560 52.38 -15.56 -14.15
C GLN A 560 52.75 -17.03 -13.89
N ARG A 561 53.37 -17.67 -14.89
CA ARG A 561 53.84 -19.07 -14.79
C ARG A 561 55.17 -19.24 -15.49
N GLU A 562 55.87 -20.30 -15.13
CA GLU A 562 57.02 -20.77 -15.91
C GLU A 562 56.54 -21.38 -17.25
N PRO A 563 57.34 -21.28 -18.32
CA PRO A 563 57.02 -21.98 -19.56
C PRO A 563 57.03 -23.49 -19.34
N ASP A 564 56.10 -24.19 -19.98
CA ASP A 564 56.22 -25.63 -20.14
C ASP A 564 57.28 -25.98 -21.20
N GLN A 565 57.73 -27.23 -21.19
CA GLN A 565 58.82 -27.69 -22.05
C GLN A 565 58.49 -27.51 -23.55
N SER A 566 57.23 -27.67 -23.94
CA SER A 566 56.81 -27.50 -25.34
C SER A 566 56.78 -26.02 -25.74
N GLY A 567 56.27 -25.16 -24.85
CA GLY A 567 56.18 -23.72 -25.03
C GLY A 567 57.56 -23.07 -25.19
N ILE A 568 58.52 -23.35 -24.32
CA ILE A 568 59.87 -22.77 -24.44
C ILE A 568 60.59 -23.28 -25.69
N THR A 569 60.45 -24.57 -26.02
CA THR A 569 61.03 -25.16 -27.23
C THR A 569 60.49 -24.49 -28.50
N PHE A 570 59.17 -24.22 -28.55
CA PHE A 570 58.56 -23.52 -29.66
C PHE A 570 59.14 -22.12 -29.84
N TRP A 571 59.18 -21.30 -28.79
CA TRP A 571 59.64 -19.91 -28.88
C TRP A 571 61.14 -19.78 -29.16
N LEU A 572 61.97 -20.64 -28.56
CA LEU A 572 63.39 -20.71 -28.92
C LEU A 572 63.60 -21.11 -30.38
N GLY A 573 62.76 -22.02 -30.90
CA GLY A 573 62.73 -22.36 -32.31
C GLY A 573 62.35 -21.18 -33.21
N GLN A 574 61.42 -20.31 -32.78
CA GLN A 574 61.08 -19.09 -33.52
C GLN A 574 62.26 -18.11 -33.57
N LEU A 575 62.91 -17.86 -32.43
CA LEU A 575 64.07 -16.97 -32.35
C LEU A 575 65.23 -17.48 -33.23
N ALA A 576 65.48 -18.79 -33.26
CA ALA A 576 66.47 -19.41 -34.15
C ALA A 576 66.13 -19.25 -35.64
N ASN A 577 64.85 -19.07 -35.99
CA ASN A 577 64.36 -18.86 -37.35
C ASN A 577 64.19 -17.38 -37.72
N SER A 578 65.01 -16.49 -37.12
CA SER A 578 65.05 -15.05 -37.39
C SER A 578 63.84 -14.24 -36.93
N VAL A 579 62.97 -14.79 -36.07
CA VAL A 579 61.99 -13.98 -35.33
C VAL A 579 62.74 -13.15 -34.29
N THR A 580 62.51 -11.85 -34.28
CA THR A 580 63.12 -10.96 -33.30
C THR A 580 62.48 -11.11 -31.93
N ARG A 581 63.19 -10.71 -30.87
CA ARG A 581 62.64 -10.67 -29.51
C ARG A 581 61.38 -9.82 -29.39
N ASN A 582 61.30 -8.72 -30.15
CA ASN A 582 60.12 -7.86 -30.18
C ASN A 582 58.93 -8.53 -30.87
N GLU A 583 59.16 -9.29 -31.94
CA GLU A 583 58.11 -10.08 -32.59
C GLU A 583 57.64 -11.24 -31.70
N ALA A 584 58.56 -11.89 -30.98
CA ALA A 584 58.20 -12.90 -29.98
C ALA A 584 57.34 -12.28 -28.87
N MET A 585 57.74 -11.14 -28.30
CA MET A 585 56.96 -10.41 -27.29
C MET A 585 55.56 -10.03 -27.79
N ALA A 586 55.43 -9.57 -29.04
CA ALA A 586 54.13 -9.28 -29.66
C ALA A 586 53.21 -10.51 -29.64
N GLY A 587 53.76 -11.71 -29.84
CA GLY A 587 53.02 -12.96 -29.71
C GLY A 587 52.38 -13.18 -28.32
N PHE A 588 53.03 -12.75 -27.24
CA PHE A 588 52.50 -12.82 -25.88
C PHE A 588 51.49 -11.70 -25.60
N LEU A 589 51.81 -10.46 -26.02
CA LEU A 589 50.96 -9.27 -25.82
C LEU A 589 49.55 -9.39 -26.41
N TYR A 590 49.42 -10.19 -27.47
CA TYR A 590 48.17 -10.44 -28.18
C TYR A 590 47.69 -11.89 -28.06
N ALA A 591 48.28 -12.68 -27.15
CA ALA A 591 47.82 -14.03 -26.89
C ALA A 591 46.41 -14.03 -26.26
N PRO A 592 45.53 -14.97 -26.64
CA PRO A 592 44.26 -15.18 -25.94
C PRO A 592 44.46 -15.40 -24.43
N GLU A 593 45.53 -16.12 -24.05
CA GLU A 593 45.88 -16.37 -22.63
C GLU A 593 46.12 -15.06 -21.86
N PHE A 594 46.77 -14.06 -22.47
CA PHE A 594 46.96 -12.74 -21.85
C PHE A 594 45.62 -12.01 -21.68
N THR A 595 44.73 -12.13 -22.66
CA THR A 595 43.39 -11.51 -22.59
C THR A 595 42.58 -12.11 -21.45
N SER A 596 42.53 -13.44 -21.34
CA SER A 596 41.83 -14.14 -20.24
C SER A 596 42.46 -13.86 -18.87
N PHE A 597 43.80 -13.74 -18.81
CA PHE A 597 44.49 -13.34 -17.58
C PHE A 597 44.05 -11.95 -17.10
N MET A 598 44.00 -10.96 -18.00
CA MET A 598 43.58 -9.60 -17.65
C MET A 598 42.11 -9.55 -17.22
N GLU A 599 41.23 -10.30 -17.87
CA GLU A 599 39.81 -10.41 -17.51
C GLU A 599 39.60 -11.00 -16.11
N ASN A 600 40.40 -11.98 -15.71
CA ASN A 600 40.35 -12.57 -14.36
C ASN A 600 40.79 -11.58 -13.26
N LEU A 601 41.59 -10.57 -13.60
CA LEU A 601 41.93 -9.46 -12.71
C LEU A 601 40.89 -8.32 -12.76
N GLY A 602 39.82 -8.54 -13.53
CA GLY A 602 38.69 -7.66 -13.78
C GLY A 602 38.94 -6.60 -14.86
N PHE A 603 40.02 -6.68 -15.64
CA PHE A 603 40.39 -5.66 -16.63
C PHE A 603 39.95 -5.98 -18.06
#